data_AF-A0A841NL30-F1
#
_entry.id   AF-A0A841NL30-F1
#
_cell.length_a   1.000
_cell.length_b   1.000
_cell.length_c   1.000
_cell.angle_alpha   90.00
_cell.angle_beta   90.00
_cell.angle_gamma   90.00
#
_symmetry.space_group_name_H-M   'P 1'
#
loop_
_entity.id
_entity.type
_entity.pdbx_description
1 polymer ?
#
loop_
_entity_poly.entity_id
_entity_poly.type
_entity_poly.pdbx_seq_one_letter_code
_entity_poly.pdbx_strand_id
1 'polypeptide(L)'
;MRKKLFLRLVFLTAVAFSLHSCRTEDEYLSVKETSYSSDKFQVFTPLSKEPVNYASGFRKLLEKYDSINGTGHSRSGFLMQKGISNGSYVEFSIHSQDIILENGDRWIIYPRISNSSVSGLTVAVLNKKETFVEYLDLNPASEYYVKIIDLFRLQYQKSVRKAQSANKGGNDCGWDVSNPCDIEDIIITVPQPGGNGGGPGGWGGGNTSGACSQFQNCIDPNPAGGGNGQGPYVNNNPCAKTKAIANNPERQTGINELRDKSKLGGEKGFMTKPDGTPGPIMNGGDHEVQFGDVSGYQGYTHNHTPTGVKMFSNEDIHKLFAFIIKQPAGAPIDDAFGEMIGSQVCPNCPEGYEYYYYIIRFTGLLYEAVNIYQTAYDFDALGSSYEKFERELRNKSGYSSQNGNFMSTKGLEEVFFNALDNMGIDKSKMLLQKVNQNGNVTNVILDANGKPQDIPCP
;
A
#
# COMPACT_ATOMS: atom_id res chain seq x y z
N MET A 1 -53.09 47.83 43.77
CA MET A 1 -53.13 46.94 42.58
C MET A 1 -51.89 47.03 41.65
N ARG A 2 -51.10 48.11 41.65
CA ARG A 2 -49.95 48.28 40.71
C ARG A 2 -48.72 47.39 40.98
N LYS A 3 -48.46 46.99 42.23
CA LYS A 3 -47.25 46.19 42.58
C LYS A 3 -47.31 44.71 42.13
N LYS A 4 -48.50 44.11 42.04
CA LYS A 4 -48.68 42.73 41.54
C LYS A 4 -48.64 42.64 40.02
N LEU A 5 -48.89 43.75 39.31
CA LEU A 5 -48.79 43.81 37.85
C LEU A 5 -47.33 43.84 37.40
N PHE A 6 -46.48 44.60 38.10
CA PHE A 6 -45.06 44.72 37.77
C PHE A 6 -44.32 43.39 37.95
N LEU A 7 -44.61 42.65 39.02
CA LEU A 7 -44.00 41.34 39.26
C LEU A 7 -44.41 40.29 38.21
N ARG A 8 -45.66 40.33 37.75
CA ARG A 8 -46.15 39.47 36.65
C ARG A 8 -45.55 39.85 35.31
N LEU A 9 -45.32 41.14 35.08
CA LEU A 9 -44.68 41.62 33.85
C LEU A 9 -43.21 41.18 33.79
N VAL A 10 -42.49 41.24 34.92
CA VAL A 10 -41.08 40.81 35.01
C VAL A 10 -40.94 39.28 34.87
N PHE A 11 -41.89 38.50 35.40
CA PHE A 11 -41.91 37.05 35.18
C PHE A 11 -42.23 36.68 33.73
N LEU A 12 -43.12 37.43 33.06
CA LEU A 12 -43.44 37.23 31.65
C LEU A 12 -42.27 37.61 30.73
N THR A 13 -41.51 38.67 31.03
CA THR A 13 -40.30 39.00 30.27
C THR A 13 -39.15 38.03 30.54
N ALA A 14 -38.96 37.53 31.76
CA ALA A 14 -37.96 36.52 32.05
C ALA A 14 -38.23 35.19 31.31
N VAL A 15 -39.50 34.77 31.23
CA VAL A 15 -39.90 33.57 30.46
C VAL A 15 -39.73 33.79 28.95
N ALA A 16 -40.04 34.98 28.44
CA ALA A 16 -39.83 35.32 27.03
C ALA A 16 -38.34 35.34 26.62
N PHE A 17 -37.45 35.83 27.49
CA PHE A 17 -36.01 35.79 27.25
C PHE A 17 -35.42 34.37 27.39
N SER A 18 -35.95 33.52 28.28
CA SER A 18 -35.53 32.11 28.35
C SER A 18 -36.03 31.25 27.17
N LEU A 19 -37.07 31.69 26.45
CA LEU A 19 -37.56 31.03 25.22
C LEU A 19 -36.88 31.55 23.95
N HIS A 20 -36.07 32.61 24.03
CA HIS A 20 -35.23 33.12 22.93
C HIS A 20 -33.75 32.65 23.02
N SER A 21 -33.40 31.83 24.02
CA SER A 21 -32.06 31.23 24.14
C SER A 21 -32.02 29.75 23.78
N CYS A 22 -33.06 29.21 23.13
CA CYS A 22 -33.00 27.91 22.48
C CYS A 22 -33.07 28.08 20.96
N ARG A 23 -31.90 27.91 20.32
CA ARG A 23 -31.67 27.54 18.92
C ARG A 23 -32.09 28.54 17.83
N THR A 24 -31.12 29.38 17.47
CA THR A 24 -30.83 29.71 16.08
C THR A 24 -29.33 29.50 15.84
N GLU A 25 -28.90 28.24 15.80
CA GLU A 25 -27.65 27.81 15.15
C GLU A 25 -27.90 26.59 14.21
N ASP A 26 -29.15 26.31 13.83
CA ASP A 26 -29.49 25.17 12.97
C ASP A 26 -29.59 25.54 11.47
N GLU A 27 -29.05 26.69 11.04
CA GLU A 27 -29.03 27.08 9.61
C GLU A 27 -27.63 27.31 9.02
N TYR A 28 -26.57 27.02 9.79
CA TYR A 28 -25.19 26.97 9.27
C TYR A 28 -24.57 25.55 9.33
N LEU A 29 -25.30 24.57 9.87
CA LEU A 29 -24.87 23.18 9.96
C LEU A 29 -25.78 22.20 9.18
N SER A 30 -26.92 22.64 8.63
CA SER A 30 -27.80 21.78 7.83
C SER A 30 -27.36 21.58 6.37
N VAL A 31 -26.25 22.18 5.94
CA VAL A 31 -25.59 21.87 4.64
C VAL A 31 -24.51 20.80 4.78
N LYS A 32 -24.15 20.35 5.99
CA LYS A 32 -23.05 19.40 6.19
C LYS A 32 -23.46 17.95 6.51
N GLU A 33 -24.75 17.63 6.54
CA GLU A 33 -25.23 16.28 6.88
C GLU A 33 -26.30 15.70 5.93
N THR A 34 -26.32 16.15 4.66
CA THR A 34 -26.99 15.40 3.59
C THR A 34 -26.05 15.19 2.41
N SER A 35 -25.56 13.95 2.29
CA SER A 35 -25.02 13.31 1.08
C SER A 35 -23.95 14.06 0.29
N TYR A 36 -22.68 13.75 0.53
CA TYR A 36 -21.67 13.74 -0.55
C TYR A 36 -20.70 12.58 -0.36
N SER A 37 -21.20 11.34 -0.24
CA SER A 37 -20.42 10.24 -0.82
C SER A 37 -20.40 10.53 -2.32
N SER A 38 -19.25 10.96 -2.83
CA SER A 38 -19.12 11.14 -4.26
C SER A 38 -18.94 9.74 -4.85
N ASP A 39 -19.95 9.26 -5.59
CA ASP A 39 -19.88 8.00 -6.36
C ASP A 39 -18.78 8.00 -7.44
N LYS A 40 -18.03 9.09 -7.58
CA LYS A 40 -16.89 9.20 -8.50
C LYS A 40 -15.71 8.36 -8.04
N PHE A 41 -14.90 7.98 -9.01
CA PHE A 41 -13.66 7.26 -8.76
C PHE A 41 -12.54 8.20 -8.29
N GLN A 42 -11.84 7.79 -7.24
CA GLN A 42 -10.68 8.52 -6.72
C GLN A 42 -9.57 8.63 -7.78
N VAL A 43 -9.33 7.58 -8.57
CA VAL A 43 -8.28 7.59 -9.62
C VAL A 43 -8.51 8.61 -10.74
N PHE A 44 -9.73 9.10 -10.92
CA PHE A 44 -10.07 10.13 -11.90
C PHE A 44 -10.28 11.50 -11.29
N THR A 45 -10.00 11.64 -9.99
CA THR A 45 -10.13 12.90 -9.28
C THR A 45 -8.77 13.56 -9.16
N PRO A 46 -8.57 14.76 -9.73
CA PRO A 46 -7.32 15.48 -9.58
C PRO A 46 -7.14 15.90 -8.11
N LEU A 47 -6.18 15.28 -7.43
CA LEU A 47 -5.78 15.65 -6.07
C LEU A 47 -4.82 16.85 -6.04
N SER A 48 -4.38 17.33 -7.21
CA SER A 48 -3.47 18.47 -7.41
C SER A 48 -3.82 19.22 -8.71
N LYS A 49 -3.02 20.25 -9.08
CA LYS A 49 -3.14 20.94 -10.39
C LYS A 49 -2.64 20.10 -11.58
N GLU A 50 -2.19 18.87 -11.35
CA GLU A 50 -1.71 17.99 -12.42
C GLU A 50 -2.87 17.35 -13.20
N PRO A 51 -2.70 17.15 -14.52
CA PRO A 51 -3.72 16.50 -15.33
C PRO A 51 -3.88 15.03 -14.91
N VAL A 52 -5.13 14.58 -14.85
CA VAL A 52 -5.48 13.18 -14.56
C VAL A 52 -4.93 12.26 -15.64
N ASN A 53 -4.15 11.23 -15.26
CA ASN A 53 -3.76 10.16 -16.15
C ASN A 53 -4.85 9.08 -16.19
N TYR A 54 -5.79 9.23 -17.12
CA TYR A 54 -6.92 8.33 -17.27
C TYR A 54 -6.48 6.91 -17.68
N ALA A 55 -5.42 6.78 -18.48
CA ALA A 55 -4.96 5.47 -18.92
C ALA A 55 -4.49 4.60 -17.74
N SER A 56 -3.71 5.20 -16.85
CA SER A 56 -3.26 4.57 -15.60
C SER A 56 -4.43 4.34 -14.63
N GLY A 57 -5.38 5.27 -14.57
CA GLY A 57 -6.59 5.12 -13.76
C GLY A 57 -7.42 3.89 -14.16
N PHE A 58 -7.68 3.70 -15.45
CA PHE A 58 -8.37 2.50 -15.94
C PHE A 58 -7.57 1.22 -15.71
N ARG A 59 -6.24 1.23 -15.86
CA ARG A 59 -5.43 0.05 -15.49
C ARG A 59 -5.68 -0.34 -14.03
N LYS A 60 -5.51 0.62 -13.11
CA LYS A 60 -5.68 0.39 -11.66
C LYS A 60 -7.05 -0.18 -11.32
N LEU A 61 -8.12 0.33 -11.95
CA LEU A 61 -9.47 -0.17 -11.69
C LEU A 61 -9.64 -1.63 -12.17
N LEU A 62 -9.20 -1.99 -13.38
CA LEU A 62 -9.36 -3.36 -13.86
C LEU A 62 -8.52 -4.36 -13.05
N GLU A 63 -7.30 -4.00 -12.68
CA GLU A 63 -6.45 -4.84 -11.82
C GLU A 63 -7.07 -5.03 -10.43
N LYS A 64 -7.66 -3.97 -9.87
CA LYS A 64 -8.38 -4.06 -8.61
C LYS A 64 -9.62 -4.93 -8.75
N TYR A 65 -10.37 -4.82 -9.84
CA TYR A 65 -11.51 -5.69 -10.12
C TYR A 65 -11.11 -7.16 -10.21
N ASP A 66 -10.02 -7.47 -10.92
CA ASP A 66 -9.48 -8.82 -11.02
C ASP A 66 -9.05 -9.38 -9.66
N SER A 67 -8.41 -8.54 -8.84
CA SER A 67 -8.05 -8.90 -7.47
C SER A 67 -9.27 -9.18 -6.58
N ILE A 68 -10.37 -8.45 -6.76
CA ILE A 68 -11.61 -8.65 -5.98
C ILE A 68 -12.35 -9.91 -6.45
N ASN A 69 -12.45 -10.11 -7.76
CA ASN A 69 -13.33 -11.13 -8.35
C ASN A 69 -12.60 -12.42 -8.75
N GLY A 70 -11.27 -12.46 -8.60
CA GLY A 70 -10.44 -13.59 -9.03
C GLY A 70 -10.43 -13.79 -10.55
N THR A 71 -10.66 -12.72 -11.32
CA THR A 71 -10.71 -12.75 -12.79
C THR A 71 -9.33 -12.44 -13.41
N GLY A 72 -9.18 -12.71 -14.71
CA GLY A 72 -7.91 -12.57 -15.43
C GLY A 72 -8.01 -11.60 -16.60
N HIS A 73 -8.72 -10.48 -16.43
CA HIS A 73 -8.95 -9.53 -17.51
C HIS A 73 -7.71 -8.66 -17.81
N SER A 74 -6.92 -8.34 -16.80
CA SER A 74 -5.63 -7.67 -16.87
C SER A 74 -4.50 -8.68 -17.01
N ARG A 75 -3.33 -8.22 -17.45
CA ARG A 75 -2.13 -9.06 -17.53
C ARG A 75 -1.72 -9.63 -16.16
N SER A 76 -1.80 -8.82 -15.11
CA SER A 76 -1.48 -9.25 -13.74
C SER A 76 -2.46 -10.32 -13.25
N GLY A 77 -3.77 -10.13 -13.44
CA GLY A 77 -4.78 -11.15 -13.13
C GLY A 77 -4.61 -12.43 -13.95
N PHE A 78 -4.34 -12.30 -15.25
CA PHE A 78 -4.11 -13.43 -16.15
C PHE A 78 -2.91 -14.29 -15.74
N LEU A 79 -1.80 -13.67 -15.34
CA LEU A 79 -0.60 -14.39 -14.88
C LEU A 79 -0.80 -15.08 -13.52
N MET A 80 -1.69 -14.55 -12.68
CA MET A 80 -2.01 -15.14 -11.36
C MET A 80 -2.93 -16.37 -11.47
N GLN A 81 -3.69 -16.51 -12.56
CA GLN A 81 -4.52 -17.70 -12.80
C GLN A 81 -3.67 -18.88 -13.32
N LYS A 82 -3.17 -19.71 -12.40
CA LYS A 82 -2.46 -20.96 -12.73
C LYS A 82 -3.33 -21.88 -13.59
N GLY A 83 -2.97 -22.09 -14.86
CA GLY A 83 -3.50 -23.19 -15.69
C GLY A 83 -4.32 -22.80 -16.94
N ILE A 84 -4.44 -21.53 -17.31
CA ILE A 84 -5.14 -21.13 -18.54
C ILE A 84 -4.12 -20.81 -19.63
N SER A 85 -3.85 -21.77 -20.51
CA SER A 85 -3.01 -21.56 -21.70
C SER A 85 -3.73 -20.87 -22.87
N ASN A 86 -5.04 -20.62 -22.76
CA ASN A 86 -5.91 -20.16 -23.87
C ASN A 86 -6.78 -18.93 -23.54
N GLY A 87 -6.36 -18.07 -22.60
CA GLY A 87 -7.09 -16.85 -22.26
C GLY A 87 -6.53 -15.61 -22.94
N SER A 88 -7.27 -14.50 -22.82
CA SER A 88 -6.85 -13.20 -23.33
C SER A 88 -6.87 -12.16 -22.22
N TYR A 89 -5.97 -11.18 -22.31
CA TYR A 89 -5.87 -10.09 -21.33
C TYR A 89 -5.73 -8.73 -22.02
N VAL A 90 -6.05 -7.66 -21.31
CA VAL A 90 -5.86 -6.27 -21.76
C VAL A 90 -4.42 -5.83 -21.48
N GLU A 91 -3.71 -5.38 -22.52
CA GLU A 91 -2.34 -4.85 -22.41
C GLU A 91 -2.36 -3.33 -22.27
N PHE A 92 -2.08 -2.85 -21.06
CA PHE A 92 -2.22 -1.43 -20.70
C PHE A 92 -1.04 -0.55 -21.13
N SER A 93 0.13 -1.12 -21.46
CA SER A 93 1.31 -0.35 -21.90
C SER A 93 1.17 0.22 -23.31
N ILE A 94 0.16 -0.20 -24.07
CA ILE A 94 -0.17 0.32 -25.41
C ILE A 94 -1.62 0.78 -25.37
N HIS A 95 -1.88 2.06 -25.60
CA HIS A 95 -3.24 2.59 -25.51
C HIS A 95 -3.47 3.75 -26.47
N SER A 96 -4.73 4.09 -26.76
CA SER A 96 -5.03 5.29 -27.54
C SER A 96 -4.76 6.57 -26.75
N GLN A 97 -4.80 7.72 -27.43
CA GLN A 97 -4.99 8.99 -26.73
C GLN A 97 -6.35 9.04 -26.03
N ASP A 98 -6.52 10.02 -25.13
CA ASP A 98 -7.80 10.37 -24.54
C ASP A 98 -8.80 10.81 -25.63
N ILE A 99 -9.91 10.08 -25.74
CA ILE A 99 -11.02 10.40 -26.63
C ILE A 99 -12.17 10.91 -25.76
N ILE A 100 -12.64 12.12 -26.00
CA ILE A 100 -13.79 12.71 -25.31
C ILE A 100 -14.92 12.81 -26.32
N LEU A 101 -16.02 12.11 -26.05
CA LEU A 101 -17.20 12.14 -26.89
C LEU A 101 -18.05 13.39 -26.64
N GLU A 102 -18.96 13.71 -27.55
CA GLU A 102 -19.86 14.89 -27.43
C GLU A 102 -20.72 14.87 -26.17
N ASN A 103 -21.07 13.68 -25.67
CA ASN A 103 -21.84 13.50 -24.44
C ASN A 103 -20.98 13.66 -23.16
N GLY A 104 -19.67 13.90 -23.30
CA GLY A 104 -18.72 14.05 -22.21
C GLY A 104 -18.11 12.73 -21.70
N ASP A 105 -18.48 11.60 -22.28
CA ASP A 105 -17.87 10.31 -21.92
C ASP A 105 -16.42 10.25 -22.40
N ARG A 106 -15.57 9.65 -21.58
CA ARG A 106 -14.14 9.50 -21.89
C ARG A 106 -13.80 8.07 -22.24
N TRP A 107 -13.03 7.92 -23.30
CA TRP A 107 -12.69 6.66 -23.93
C TRP A 107 -11.17 6.52 -24.03
N ILE A 108 -10.66 5.34 -23.66
CA ILE A 108 -9.30 4.91 -23.98
C ILE A 108 -9.37 3.48 -24.50
N ILE A 109 -8.67 3.22 -25.60
CA ILE A 109 -8.70 1.93 -26.30
C ILE A 109 -7.39 1.20 -26.04
N TYR A 110 -7.49 -0.07 -25.69
CA TYR A 110 -6.38 -0.96 -25.38
C TYR A 110 -6.42 -2.21 -26.27
N PRO A 111 -5.27 -2.80 -26.64
CA PRO A 111 -5.23 -4.08 -27.31
C PRO A 111 -5.49 -5.22 -26.33
N ARG A 112 -6.28 -6.20 -26.79
CA ARG A 112 -6.49 -7.47 -26.10
C ARG A 112 -5.54 -8.52 -26.69
N ILE A 113 -4.69 -9.09 -25.85
CA ILE A 113 -3.65 -10.04 -26.25
C ILE A 113 -4.13 -11.47 -26.02
N SER A 114 -4.01 -12.30 -27.05
CA SER A 114 -4.22 -13.74 -26.99
C SER A 114 -3.15 -14.42 -27.82
N ASN A 115 -2.56 -15.51 -27.32
CA ASN A 115 -1.50 -16.26 -28.02
C ASN A 115 -0.39 -15.35 -28.56
N SER A 116 0.08 -14.40 -27.74
CA SER A 116 1.12 -13.44 -28.10
C SER A 116 0.80 -12.55 -29.31
N SER A 117 -0.49 -12.31 -29.59
CA SER A 117 -0.96 -11.48 -30.69
C SER A 117 -2.14 -10.61 -30.27
N VAL A 118 -2.33 -9.46 -30.94
CA VAL A 118 -3.51 -8.61 -30.73
C VAL A 118 -4.72 -9.30 -31.36
N SER A 119 -5.57 -9.83 -30.51
CA SER A 119 -6.80 -10.57 -30.85
C SER A 119 -8.02 -9.68 -30.98
N GLY A 120 -8.02 -8.53 -30.31
CA GLY A 120 -9.13 -7.58 -30.30
C GLY A 120 -8.74 -6.25 -29.68
N LEU A 121 -9.75 -5.39 -29.47
CA LEU A 121 -9.61 -4.09 -28.81
C LEU A 121 -10.66 -3.97 -27.71
N THR A 122 -10.25 -3.45 -26.57
CA THR A 122 -11.12 -3.15 -25.42
C THR A 122 -11.13 -1.64 -25.20
N VAL A 123 -12.33 -1.06 -25.11
CA VAL A 123 -12.53 0.34 -24.73
C VAL A 123 -12.78 0.39 -23.24
N ALA A 124 -11.98 1.18 -22.52
CA ALA A 124 -12.33 1.61 -21.17
C ALA A 124 -13.11 2.92 -21.27
N VAL A 125 -14.33 2.91 -20.74
CA VAL A 125 -15.28 4.01 -20.80
C VAL A 125 -15.49 4.55 -19.39
N LEU A 126 -15.30 5.85 -19.21
CA LEU A 126 -15.71 6.58 -18.01
C LEU A 126 -16.94 7.40 -18.38
N ASN A 127 -18.09 7.03 -17.82
CA ASN A 127 -19.38 7.64 -18.13
C ASN A 127 -20.16 8.00 -16.86
N LYS A 128 -21.41 8.45 -17.04
CA LYS A 128 -22.31 8.90 -15.96
C LYS A 128 -21.66 9.96 -15.06
N LYS A 129 -20.99 10.95 -15.65
CA LYS A 129 -20.27 12.01 -14.94
C LYS A 129 -19.15 11.48 -14.03
N GLU A 130 -18.39 10.52 -14.54
CA GLU A 130 -17.21 9.93 -13.88
C GLU A 130 -17.52 9.02 -12.67
N THR A 131 -18.74 8.51 -12.56
CA THR A 131 -19.15 7.60 -11.47
C THR A 131 -19.28 6.15 -11.90
N PHE A 132 -19.11 5.86 -13.19
CA PHE A 132 -19.26 4.51 -13.71
C PHE A 132 -18.21 4.20 -14.78
N VAL A 133 -17.63 3.00 -14.68
CA VAL A 133 -16.59 2.50 -15.58
C VAL A 133 -17.05 1.23 -16.24
N GLU A 134 -16.74 1.12 -17.54
CA GLU A 134 -17.01 -0.07 -18.35
C GLU A 134 -15.78 -0.44 -19.18
N TYR A 135 -15.47 -1.73 -19.26
CA TYR A 135 -14.52 -2.29 -20.21
C TYR A 135 -15.32 -3.09 -21.23
N LEU A 136 -15.30 -2.64 -22.48
CA LEU A 136 -16.14 -3.16 -23.54
C LEU A 136 -15.32 -3.53 -24.77
N ASP A 137 -15.47 -4.74 -25.27
CA ASP A 137 -14.77 -5.16 -26.48
C ASP A 137 -15.42 -4.56 -27.74
N LEU A 138 -14.62 -3.89 -28.56
CA LEU A 138 -15.07 -3.32 -29.83
C LEU A 138 -15.49 -4.45 -30.78
N ASN A 139 -16.66 -4.30 -31.40
CA ASN A 139 -17.13 -5.25 -32.41
C ASN A 139 -16.15 -5.31 -33.61
N PRO A 140 -15.58 -6.50 -33.91
CA PRO A 140 -14.67 -6.67 -35.03
C PRO A 140 -15.27 -6.32 -36.41
N ALA A 141 -16.60 -6.38 -36.53
CA ALA A 141 -17.31 -6.04 -37.76
C ALA A 141 -17.57 -4.52 -37.92
N SER A 142 -17.25 -3.71 -36.91
CA SER A 142 -17.47 -2.26 -36.99
C SER A 142 -16.42 -1.59 -37.88
N GLU A 143 -16.85 -0.61 -38.70
CA GLU A 143 -15.97 0.16 -39.57
C GLU A 143 -14.86 0.87 -38.76
N TYR A 144 -15.20 1.32 -37.55
CA TYR A 144 -14.26 1.94 -36.63
C TYR A 144 -13.17 0.98 -36.19
N TYR A 145 -13.53 -0.25 -35.78
CA TYR A 145 -12.56 -1.28 -35.39
C TYR A 145 -11.59 -1.61 -36.53
N VAL A 146 -12.13 -1.84 -37.74
CA VAL A 146 -11.32 -2.17 -38.93
C VAL A 146 -10.31 -1.08 -39.25
N LYS A 147 -10.66 0.20 -39.02
CA LYS A 147 -9.75 1.33 -39.25
C LYS A 147 -8.57 1.39 -38.27
N ILE A 148 -8.72 0.91 -37.03
CA ILE A 148 -7.76 1.17 -35.96
C ILE A 148 -7.00 -0.07 -35.48
N ILE A 149 -7.55 -1.28 -35.65
CA ILE A 149 -6.95 -2.52 -35.15
C ILE A 149 -5.51 -2.74 -35.65
N ASP A 150 -5.22 -2.36 -36.88
CA ASP A 150 -3.89 -2.54 -37.46
C ASP A 150 -2.85 -1.58 -36.88
N LEU A 151 -3.26 -0.42 -36.36
CA LEU A 151 -2.37 0.48 -35.62
C LEU A 151 -1.87 -0.19 -34.34
N PHE A 152 -2.78 -0.81 -33.59
CA PHE A 152 -2.45 -1.54 -32.36
C PHE A 152 -1.62 -2.80 -32.65
N ARG A 153 -1.97 -3.57 -33.70
CA ARG A 153 -1.17 -4.73 -34.13
C ARG A 153 0.25 -4.34 -34.52
N LEU A 154 0.39 -3.30 -35.34
CA LEU A 154 1.70 -2.81 -35.77
C LEU A 154 2.52 -2.35 -34.57
N GLN A 155 1.91 -1.61 -33.64
CA GLN A 155 2.62 -1.11 -32.48
C GLN A 155 3.02 -2.21 -31.51
N TYR A 156 2.15 -3.20 -31.27
CA TYR A 156 2.47 -4.37 -30.47
C TYR A 156 3.58 -5.22 -31.10
N GLN A 157 3.58 -5.38 -32.44
CA GLN A 157 4.69 -6.05 -33.12
C GLN A 157 6.01 -5.29 -32.98
N LYS A 158 5.98 -3.95 -33.05
CA LYS A 158 7.17 -3.12 -32.83
C LYS A 158 7.69 -3.26 -31.39
N SER A 159 6.82 -3.25 -30.38
CA SER A 159 7.22 -3.39 -28.98
C SER A 159 7.82 -4.78 -28.72
N VAL A 160 7.20 -5.85 -29.22
CA VAL A 160 7.72 -7.22 -29.14
C VAL A 160 9.08 -7.35 -29.85
N ARG A 161 9.23 -6.79 -31.05
CA ARG A 161 10.52 -6.79 -31.77
C ARG A 161 11.60 -5.99 -31.07
N LYS A 162 11.25 -4.85 -30.46
CA LYS A 162 12.18 -4.03 -29.66
C LYS A 162 12.69 -4.83 -28.46
N ALA A 163 11.79 -5.50 -27.73
CA ALA A 163 12.15 -6.41 -26.64
C ALA A 163 13.06 -7.57 -27.12
N GLN A 164 12.72 -8.20 -28.25
CA GLN A 164 13.55 -9.26 -28.84
C GLN A 164 14.92 -8.77 -29.35
N SER A 165 15.02 -7.51 -29.79
CA SER A 165 16.28 -6.92 -30.28
C SER A 165 17.17 -6.43 -29.14
N ALA A 166 16.59 -5.97 -28.02
CA ALA A 166 17.30 -5.67 -26.78
C ALA A 166 17.94 -6.95 -26.17
N ASN A 167 17.31 -8.11 -26.38
CA ASN A 167 17.84 -9.41 -25.97
C ASN A 167 19.06 -9.92 -26.77
N LYS A 168 19.62 -9.13 -27.72
CA LYS A 168 20.94 -9.44 -28.36
C LYS A 168 22.14 -8.78 -27.67
N GLY A 169 21.92 -8.01 -26.62
CA GLY A 169 22.97 -7.43 -25.79
C GLY A 169 22.58 -7.47 -24.32
N GLY A 170 22.69 -8.66 -23.71
CA GLY A 170 22.90 -8.83 -22.26
C GLY A 170 21.89 -8.26 -21.26
N ASN A 171 20.79 -7.64 -21.68
CA ASN A 171 19.74 -7.15 -20.77
C ASN A 171 18.49 -8.01 -20.95
N ASP A 172 18.40 -8.99 -20.07
CA ASP A 172 17.32 -9.97 -19.96
C ASP A 172 16.00 -9.27 -19.62
N CYS A 173 15.20 -8.97 -20.65
CA CYS A 173 13.77 -8.70 -20.51
C CYS A 173 13.00 -9.96 -20.92
N GLY A 174 13.28 -11.03 -20.17
CA GLY A 174 12.70 -12.36 -20.36
C GLY A 174 11.87 -12.78 -19.16
N TRP A 175 10.56 -13.01 -19.41
CA TRP A 175 9.69 -14.01 -18.76
C TRP A 175 9.66 -14.19 -17.23
N ASP A 176 10.27 -13.31 -16.46
CA ASP A 176 10.19 -13.31 -15.01
C ASP A 176 9.15 -12.29 -14.53
N VAL A 177 8.20 -12.77 -13.74
CA VAL A 177 7.17 -11.98 -13.04
C VAL A 177 7.78 -10.98 -12.03
N SER A 178 9.10 -11.03 -11.83
CA SER A 178 9.87 -10.13 -10.96
C SER A 178 10.37 -8.85 -11.62
N ASN A 179 10.24 -8.70 -12.95
CA ASN A 179 10.70 -7.52 -13.67
C ASN A 179 9.66 -7.06 -14.71
N PRO A 180 8.61 -6.32 -14.30
CA PRO A 180 7.80 -5.61 -15.28
C PRO A 180 8.73 -4.61 -15.93
N CYS A 181 9.06 -4.81 -17.20
CA CYS A 181 9.65 -3.73 -17.97
C CYS A 181 8.72 -2.52 -17.78
N ASP A 182 9.23 -1.44 -17.19
CA ASP A 182 8.64 -0.11 -17.35
C ASP A 182 8.74 0.23 -18.84
N ILE A 183 7.85 -0.37 -19.62
CA ILE A 183 7.64 0.00 -21.01
C ILE A 183 6.92 1.33 -20.90
N GLU A 184 7.62 2.40 -21.29
CA GLU A 184 7.02 3.73 -21.50
C GLU A 184 5.64 3.56 -22.15
N ASP A 185 4.62 4.23 -21.60
CA ASP A 185 3.26 4.18 -22.13
C ASP A 185 3.28 4.60 -23.61
N ILE A 186 2.88 3.68 -24.50
CA ILE A 186 2.84 3.93 -25.93
C ILE A 186 1.45 4.44 -26.29
N ILE A 187 1.35 5.74 -26.53
CA ILE A 187 0.12 6.41 -26.94
C ILE A 187 -0.05 6.35 -28.47
N ILE A 188 -1.09 5.68 -28.93
CA ILE A 188 -1.49 5.58 -30.34
C ILE A 188 -2.54 6.66 -30.63
N THR A 189 -2.30 7.50 -31.63
CA THR A 189 -3.33 8.45 -32.11
C THR A 189 -4.30 7.74 -33.04
N VAL A 190 -5.57 7.65 -32.66
CA VAL A 190 -6.67 7.08 -33.46
C VAL A 190 -7.69 8.15 -33.89
N PRO A 191 -8.44 7.96 -34.99
CA PRO A 191 -9.53 8.86 -35.34
C PRO A 191 -10.62 8.89 -34.26
N GLN A 192 -11.31 10.01 -34.15
CA GLN A 192 -12.53 10.11 -33.34
C GLN A 192 -13.60 9.16 -33.89
N PRO A 193 -14.31 8.39 -33.06
CA PRO A 193 -15.43 7.59 -33.52
C PRO A 193 -16.54 8.53 -34.03
N GLY A 194 -17.05 8.29 -35.24
CA GLY A 194 -18.10 9.12 -35.82
C GLY A 194 -19.49 8.73 -35.31
N GLY A 195 -20.26 9.69 -34.81
CA GLY A 195 -21.70 9.54 -34.53
C GLY A 195 -22.19 10.33 -33.30
N ASN A 196 -23.41 10.91 -33.42
CA ASN A 196 -24.11 11.55 -32.30
C ASN A 196 -24.46 10.52 -31.21
N GLY A 197 -23.85 10.64 -30.03
CA GLY A 197 -24.44 10.30 -28.73
C GLY A 197 -24.74 8.83 -28.39
N GLY A 198 -24.43 7.87 -29.26
CA GLY A 198 -24.50 6.44 -28.95
C GLY A 198 -23.18 5.80 -29.32
N GLY A 199 -22.54 5.12 -28.36
CA GLY A 199 -21.28 4.42 -28.62
C GLY A 199 -21.36 3.54 -29.89
N PRO A 200 -20.24 3.35 -30.62
CA PRO A 200 -20.16 2.54 -31.83
C PRO A 200 -20.91 1.23 -31.64
N GLY A 201 -21.96 1.07 -32.46
CA GLY A 201 -22.90 -0.03 -32.37
C GLY A 201 -22.22 -1.39 -32.45
N GLY A 202 -22.59 -2.24 -31.47
CA GLY A 202 -22.15 -3.62 -31.36
C GLY A 202 -20.99 -3.76 -30.37
N TRP A 203 -21.29 -4.35 -29.21
CA TRP A 203 -20.28 -4.74 -28.24
C TRP A 203 -20.06 -6.24 -28.33
N GLY A 204 -18.80 -6.66 -28.39
CA GLY A 204 -18.39 -8.04 -28.62
C GLY A 204 -18.30 -8.87 -27.33
N GLY A 205 -19.27 -8.76 -26.42
CA GLY A 205 -19.44 -9.66 -25.27
C GLY A 205 -18.20 -9.86 -24.39
N GLY A 206 -17.96 -8.93 -23.46
CA GLY A 206 -16.91 -9.03 -22.45
C GLY A 206 -17.06 -7.90 -21.44
N ASN A 207 -18.12 -7.92 -20.64
CA ASN A 207 -18.54 -6.75 -19.88
C ASN A 207 -18.06 -6.80 -18.43
N THR A 208 -16.93 -6.15 -18.15
CA THR A 208 -16.56 -5.74 -16.79
C THR A 208 -17.03 -4.31 -16.59
N SER A 209 -17.97 -4.09 -15.67
CA SER A 209 -18.54 -2.76 -15.41
C SER A 209 -18.91 -2.56 -13.95
N GLY A 210 -18.96 -1.31 -13.50
CA GLY A 210 -19.36 -1.00 -12.13
C GLY A 210 -19.18 0.47 -11.75
N ALA A 211 -19.79 0.82 -10.62
CA ALA A 211 -19.54 2.08 -9.93
C ALA A 211 -18.33 1.93 -8.98
N CYS A 212 -17.93 3.04 -8.35
CA CYS A 212 -16.76 3.06 -7.48
C CYS A 212 -16.76 1.99 -6.37
N SER A 213 -17.94 1.57 -5.87
CA SER A 213 -18.05 0.55 -4.83
C SER A 213 -17.61 -0.85 -5.30
N GLN A 214 -17.91 -1.21 -6.55
CA GLN A 214 -17.54 -2.50 -7.15
C GLN A 214 -16.04 -2.61 -7.41
N PHE A 215 -15.39 -1.47 -7.63
CA PHE A 215 -13.94 -1.36 -7.76
C PHE A 215 -13.25 -0.95 -6.45
N GLN A 216 -14.00 -0.73 -5.37
CA GLN A 216 -13.54 -0.21 -4.07
C GLN A 216 -12.63 1.03 -4.19
N ASN A 217 -13.06 2.04 -4.95
CA ASN A 217 -12.27 3.24 -5.26
C ASN A 217 -13.10 4.56 -5.23
N CYS A 218 -14.00 4.73 -4.27
CA CYS A 218 -14.83 5.95 -4.14
C CYS A 218 -14.06 7.14 -3.53
N ILE A 219 -14.48 8.38 -3.82
CA ILE A 219 -13.95 9.60 -3.16
C ILE A 219 -14.48 9.71 -1.72
N ASP A 220 -13.59 10.03 -0.78
CA ASP A 220 -13.94 10.36 0.61
C ASP A 220 -14.27 11.87 0.76
N PRO A 221 -15.46 12.26 1.29
CA PRO A 221 -15.85 13.65 1.50
C PRO A 221 -15.12 14.41 2.61
N ASN A 222 -14.23 13.80 3.41
CA ASN A 222 -13.48 14.52 4.43
C ASN A 222 -11.99 14.68 4.09
N PRO A 223 -11.60 15.72 3.31
CA PRO A 223 -10.21 16.07 3.11
C PRO A 223 -9.72 16.87 4.31
N ALA A 224 -9.36 16.19 5.40
CA ALA A 224 -8.56 16.85 6.44
C ALA A 224 -7.17 17.13 5.85
N GLY A 225 -6.84 18.42 5.75
CA GLY A 225 -5.75 18.94 4.92
C GLY A 225 -4.38 18.34 5.21
N GLY A 226 -3.72 17.89 4.14
CA GLY A 226 -2.30 17.60 4.09
C GLY A 226 -1.65 18.46 3.01
N GLY A 227 -0.78 19.38 3.41
CA GLY A 227 0.01 20.19 2.48
C GLY A 227 0.98 19.31 1.70
N ASN A 228 0.90 19.39 0.37
CA ASN A 228 1.85 18.75 -0.53
C ASN A 228 3.18 19.52 -0.53
N GLY A 229 4.14 19.05 0.27
CA GLY A 229 5.55 19.16 -0.09
C GLY A 229 5.85 18.06 -1.10
N GLN A 230 6.29 18.44 -2.31
CA GLN A 230 6.81 17.49 -3.30
C GLN A 230 8.05 16.79 -2.71
N GLY A 231 7.88 15.57 -2.22
CA GLY A 231 8.96 14.61 -2.03
C GLY A 231 9.26 13.88 -3.36
N PRO A 232 10.51 13.48 -3.61
CA PRO A 232 10.90 12.80 -4.85
C PRO A 232 10.13 11.49 -5.02
N TYR A 233 9.89 11.12 -6.28
CA TYR A 233 9.32 9.83 -6.73
C TYR A 233 9.58 8.70 -5.72
N VAL A 234 8.54 8.32 -4.97
CA VAL A 234 8.63 7.18 -4.06
C VAL A 234 8.63 5.94 -4.93
N ASN A 235 9.83 5.39 -5.14
CA ASN A 235 10.00 4.09 -5.78
C ASN A 235 9.26 3.05 -4.93
N ASN A 236 8.24 2.41 -5.52
CA ASN A 236 7.32 1.51 -4.84
C ASN A 236 7.94 0.16 -4.46
N ASN A 237 9.21 -0.10 -4.80
CA ASN A 237 9.90 -1.31 -4.34
C ASN A 237 10.17 -1.21 -2.82
N PRO A 238 9.84 -2.25 -2.02
CA PRO A 238 10.10 -2.26 -0.58
C PRO A 238 11.54 -1.92 -0.17
N CYS A 239 12.55 -2.25 -0.97
CA CYS A 239 13.94 -1.84 -0.75
C CYS A 239 14.10 -0.31 -0.76
N ALA A 240 13.45 0.37 -1.72
CA ALA A 240 13.53 1.82 -1.82
C ALA A 240 12.74 2.51 -0.71
N LYS A 241 11.57 1.98 -0.34
CA LYS A 241 10.80 2.45 0.82
C LYS A 241 11.65 2.39 2.09
N THR A 242 12.31 1.26 2.33
CA THR A 242 13.18 1.10 3.49
C THR A 242 14.40 2.01 3.46
N LYS A 243 15.06 2.16 2.31
CA LYS A 243 16.17 3.11 2.17
C LYS A 243 15.70 4.55 2.46
N ALA A 244 14.54 4.95 1.95
CA ALA A 244 13.98 6.29 2.15
C ALA A 244 13.70 6.57 3.63
N ILE A 245 13.11 5.61 4.33
CA ILE A 245 12.74 5.74 5.74
C ILE A 245 13.98 5.64 6.65
N ALA A 246 14.85 4.66 6.43
CA ALA A 246 16.02 4.42 7.27
C ALA A 246 17.11 5.50 7.14
N ASN A 247 17.23 6.11 5.95
CA ASN A 247 18.21 7.17 5.66
C ASN A 247 17.62 8.57 5.73
N ASN A 248 16.36 8.73 6.15
CA ASN A 248 15.75 10.05 6.32
C ASN A 248 16.56 10.85 7.37
N PRO A 249 17.15 12.01 7.01
CA PRO A 249 17.93 12.84 7.92
C PRO A 249 17.16 13.27 9.17
N GLU A 250 15.85 13.55 9.02
CA GLU A 250 15.00 14.00 10.12
C GLU A 250 14.81 12.91 11.18
N ARG A 251 14.89 11.64 10.78
CA ARG A 251 14.74 10.48 11.68
C ARG A 251 16.05 10.10 12.37
N GLN A 252 17.21 10.55 11.88
CA GLN A 252 18.51 10.10 12.39
C GLN A 252 18.72 10.44 13.86
N THR A 253 18.23 11.60 14.32
CA THR A 253 18.30 11.96 15.74
C THR A 253 17.56 10.94 16.61
N GLY A 254 16.33 10.56 16.23
CA GLY A 254 15.56 9.54 16.94
C GLY A 254 16.20 8.16 16.86
N ILE A 255 16.65 7.74 15.66
CA ILE A 255 17.34 6.46 15.45
C ILE A 255 18.60 6.35 16.31
N ASN A 256 19.41 7.41 16.38
CA ASN A 256 20.62 7.43 17.20
C ASN A 256 20.29 7.42 18.71
N GLU A 257 19.25 8.13 19.14
CA GLU A 257 18.79 8.06 20.53
C GLU A 257 18.36 6.65 20.93
N LEU A 258 17.60 5.98 20.06
CA LEU A 258 17.18 4.58 20.27
C LEU A 258 18.39 3.62 20.30
N ARG A 259 19.37 3.86 19.44
CA ARG A 259 20.64 3.11 19.40
C ARG A 259 21.46 3.26 20.68
N ASP A 260 21.49 4.45 21.26
CA ASP A 260 22.18 4.67 22.54
C ASP A 260 21.38 4.08 23.70
N LYS A 261 20.04 4.19 23.64
CA LYS A 261 19.15 3.62 24.65
C LYS A 261 19.22 2.10 24.69
N SER A 262 19.41 1.42 23.56
CA SER A 262 19.55 -0.05 23.49
C SER A 262 20.73 -0.59 24.31
N LYS A 263 21.67 0.26 24.74
CA LYS A 263 22.83 -0.10 25.58
C LYS A 263 22.55 0.01 27.09
N LEU A 264 21.54 0.80 27.48
CA LEU A 264 21.35 1.25 28.87
C LEU A 264 20.21 0.53 29.61
N GLY A 265 19.31 -0.13 28.89
CA GLY A 265 18.10 -0.73 29.47
C GLY A 265 16.88 0.19 29.36
N GLY A 266 15.69 -0.41 29.47
CA GLY A 266 14.42 0.22 29.13
C GLY A 266 14.25 0.53 27.64
N GLU A 267 13.00 0.68 27.21
CA GLU A 267 12.67 0.98 25.82
C GLU A 267 12.22 2.43 25.64
N LYS A 268 12.46 2.93 24.43
CA LYS A 268 11.94 4.18 23.90
C LYS A 268 11.49 3.91 22.47
N GLY A 269 10.60 4.74 21.97
CA GLY A 269 10.19 4.68 20.57
C GLY A 269 9.61 5.97 20.07
N PHE A 270 9.45 6.07 18.76
CA PHE A 270 8.71 7.15 18.12
C PHE A 270 7.87 6.59 16.96
N MET A 271 6.79 7.28 16.62
CA MET A 271 6.02 6.99 15.42
C MET A 271 6.49 7.85 14.26
N THR A 272 6.36 7.36 13.04
CA THR A 272 6.71 8.10 11.82
C THR A 272 5.45 8.44 11.05
N LYS A 273 5.29 9.71 10.66
CA LYS A 273 4.14 10.17 9.88
C LYS A 273 4.29 9.77 8.40
N PRO A 274 3.21 9.82 7.59
CA PRO A 274 3.26 9.53 6.16
C PRO A 274 4.23 10.39 5.34
N ASP A 275 4.54 11.61 5.80
CA ASP A 275 5.55 12.48 5.20
C ASP A 275 7.00 12.10 5.57
N GLY A 276 7.19 11.05 6.37
CA GLY A 276 8.47 10.57 6.86
C GLY A 276 8.99 11.29 8.11
N THR A 277 8.29 12.32 8.60
CA THR A 277 8.73 13.07 9.79
C THR A 277 8.53 12.22 11.06
N PRO A 278 9.49 12.22 12.01
CA PRO A 278 9.32 11.52 13.27
C PRO A 278 8.39 12.31 14.20
N GLY A 279 7.55 11.58 14.93
CA GLY A 279 6.87 12.07 16.12
C GLY A 279 7.82 12.21 17.31
N PRO A 280 7.32 12.70 18.46
CA PRO A 280 8.12 12.82 19.67
C PRO A 280 8.58 11.44 20.17
N ILE A 281 9.75 11.42 20.81
CA ILE A 281 10.25 10.24 21.51
C ILE A 281 9.36 9.98 22.74
N MET A 282 8.88 8.75 22.84
CA MET A 282 8.10 8.22 23.94
C MET A 282 8.99 7.32 24.79
N ASN A 283 8.89 7.48 26.11
CA ASN A 283 9.54 6.59 27.06
C ASN A 283 8.64 5.37 27.30
N GLY A 284 9.23 4.19 27.21
CA GLY A 284 8.62 2.92 27.52
C GLY A 284 8.99 2.38 28.90
N GLY A 285 8.61 1.13 29.14
CA GLY A 285 8.99 0.33 30.30
C GLY A 285 10.28 -0.45 30.07
N ASP A 286 10.44 -1.55 30.79
CA ASP A 286 11.65 -2.39 30.74
C ASP A 286 11.81 -3.12 29.40
N HIS A 287 10.72 -3.53 28.77
CA HIS A 287 10.70 -4.31 27.53
C HIS A 287 9.48 -3.98 26.65
N GLU A 288 8.96 -2.76 26.77
CA GLU A 288 7.82 -2.32 25.95
C GLU A 288 7.77 -0.81 25.75
N VAL A 289 7.19 -0.38 24.62
CA VAL A 289 6.77 1.01 24.38
C VAL A 289 5.30 1.06 23.98
N GLN A 290 4.57 1.93 24.66
CA GLN A 290 3.16 2.21 24.37
C GLN A 290 3.07 3.44 23.47
N PHE A 291 2.63 3.24 22.23
CA PHE A 291 2.57 4.28 21.19
C PHE A 291 1.26 5.10 21.21
N GLY A 292 0.29 4.73 22.06
CA GLY A 292 -0.99 5.43 22.15
C GLY A 292 -1.84 5.29 20.88
N ASP A 293 -2.50 6.36 20.45
CA ASP A 293 -3.27 6.35 19.21
C ASP A 293 -2.36 6.44 17.98
N VAL A 294 -2.33 5.36 17.22
CA VAL A 294 -1.51 5.22 16.01
C VAL A 294 -2.18 5.76 14.74
N SER A 295 -3.38 6.35 14.84
CA SER A 295 -4.09 6.94 13.71
C SER A 295 -3.27 8.04 13.03
N GLY A 296 -3.15 7.96 11.70
CA GLY A 296 -2.42 8.97 10.91
C GLY A 296 -0.90 8.85 10.96
N TYR A 297 -0.36 7.76 11.53
CA TYR A 297 1.06 7.41 11.47
C TYR A 297 1.28 6.25 10.51
N GLN A 298 2.39 6.28 9.78
CA GLN A 298 2.78 5.24 8.83
C GLN A 298 3.48 4.07 9.53
N GLY A 299 4.27 4.32 10.56
CA GLY A 299 4.99 3.25 11.25
C GLY A 299 5.53 3.64 12.60
N TYR A 300 6.21 2.69 13.24
CA TYR A 300 6.86 2.90 14.54
C TYR A 300 8.30 2.40 14.53
N THR A 301 9.11 2.98 15.42
CA THR A 301 10.49 2.60 15.66
C THR A 301 10.69 2.55 17.17
N HIS A 302 11.22 1.46 17.71
CA HIS A 302 11.65 1.38 19.10
C HIS A 302 13.01 0.69 19.25
N ASN A 303 13.62 0.84 20.42
CA ASN A 303 14.79 0.06 20.76
C ASN A 303 14.40 -1.17 21.57
N HIS A 304 15.14 -2.26 21.39
CA HIS A 304 15.16 -3.37 22.34
C HIS A 304 16.27 -3.14 23.36
N THR A 305 16.12 -3.67 24.56
CA THR A 305 17.06 -3.45 25.67
C THR A 305 18.28 -4.38 25.57
N PRO A 306 19.34 -4.21 26.41
CA PRO A 306 20.49 -5.12 26.41
C PRO A 306 20.12 -6.56 26.76
N THR A 307 19.14 -6.73 27.66
CA THR A 307 18.54 -8.02 28.00
C THR A 307 17.48 -8.40 26.95
N GLY A 308 17.17 -9.69 26.81
CA GLY A 308 16.15 -10.15 25.86
C GLY A 308 16.62 -10.30 24.40
N VAL A 309 15.67 -10.66 23.54
CA VAL A 309 15.93 -11.04 22.14
C VAL A 309 16.01 -9.79 21.26
N LYS A 310 17.05 -9.71 20.42
CA LYS A 310 17.28 -8.58 19.50
C LYS A 310 16.53 -8.77 18.18
N MET A 311 15.25 -9.16 18.27
CA MET A 311 14.35 -9.38 17.16
C MET A 311 12.91 -9.09 17.59
N PHE A 312 12.05 -8.67 16.66
CA PHE A 312 10.64 -8.40 16.89
C PHE A 312 9.95 -9.54 17.65
N SER A 313 9.31 -9.20 18.77
CA SER A 313 8.42 -10.08 19.53
C SER A 313 7.09 -10.30 18.80
N ASN A 314 6.27 -11.21 19.33
CA ASN A 314 4.91 -11.41 18.83
C ASN A 314 4.05 -10.15 18.97
N GLU A 315 4.24 -9.40 20.06
CA GLU A 315 3.59 -8.13 20.35
C GLU A 315 4.02 -7.04 19.38
N ASP A 316 5.32 -6.98 19.04
CA ASP A 316 5.80 -6.06 18.01
C ASP A 316 5.17 -6.38 16.66
N ILE A 317 5.19 -7.65 16.25
CA ILE A 317 4.58 -8.09 14.99
C ILE A 317 3.08 -7.74 14.98
N HIS A 318 2.36 -7.99 16.06
CA HIS A 318 0.93 -7.63 16.16
C HIS A 318 0.71 -6.12 16.05
N LYS A 319 1.60 -5.32 16.65
CA LYS A 319 1.52 -3.86 16.62
C LYS A 319 1.60 -3.29 15.20
N LEU A 320 2.38 -3.89 14.30
CA LEU A 320 2.37 -3.52 12.87
C LEU A 320 0.94 -3.53 12.28
N PHE A 321 0.12 -4.52 12.63
CA PHE A 321 -1.24 -4.61 12.10
C PHE A 321 -2.16 -3.51 12.62
N ALA A 322 -1.90 -2.97 13.81
CA ALA A 322 -2.58 -1.77 14.29
C ALA A 322 -2.31 -0.56 13.39
N PHE A 323 -1.05 -0.39 12.95
CA PHE A 323 -0.68 0.67 12.01
C PHE A 323 -1.30 0.45 10.64
N ILE A 324 -1.35 -0.79 10.15
CA ILE A 324 -1.96 -1.13 8.84
C ILE A 324 -3.45 -0.74 8.81
N ILE A 325 -4.23 -1.18 9.79
CA ILE A 325 -5.69 -0.97 9.77
C ILE A 325 -6.11 0.47 10.06
N LYS A 326 -5.22 1.25 10.68
CA LYS A 326 -5.43 2.67 10.98
C LYS A 326 -4.78 3.60 9.95
N GLN A 327 -4.25 3.05 8.85
CA GLN A 327 -3.85 3.88 7.72
C GLN A 327 -5.07 4.58 7.11
N PRO A 328 -4.89 5.76 6.49
CA PRO A 328 -5.92 6.38 5.67
C PRO A 328 -6.45 5.42 4.60
N ALA A 329 -7.75 5.50 4.30
CA ALA A 329 -8.36 4.67 3.28
C ALA A 329 -7.64 4.85 1.92
N GLY A 330 -7.27 3.74 1.28
CA GLY A 330 -6.54 3.74 0.01
C GLY A 330 -5.01 3.81 0.15
N ALA A 331 -4.47 3.96 1.36
CA ALA A 331 -3.03 3.77 1.58
C ALA A 331 -2.62 2.33 1.23
N PRO A 332 -1.51 2.14 0.51
CA PRO A 332 -0.91 0.82 0.34
C PRO A 332 -0.66 0.15 1.69
N ILE A 333 -1.00 -1.14 1.79
CA ILE A 333 -0.84 -1.91 3.04
C ILE A 333 0.63 -1.99 3.45
N ASP A 334 1.50 -2.10 2.45
CA ASP A 334 2.95 -2.21 2.61
C ASP A 334 3.65 -0.85 2.83
N ASP A 335 2.88 0.25 2.90
CA ASP A 335 3.40 1.52 3.41
C ASP A 335 3.59 1.47 4.92
N ALA A 336 2.76 0.71 5.63
CA ALA A 336 2.90 0.57 7.07
C ALA A 336 4.12 -0.28 7.43
N PHE A 337 4.87 0.13 8.45
CA PHE A 337 6.10 -0.54 8.85
C PHE A 337 6.34 -0.53 10.36
N GLY A 338 7.09 -1.52 10.83
CA GLY A 338 7.63 -1.59 12.19
C GLY A 338 9.14 -1.67 12.13
N GLU A 339 9.84 -0.91 12.97
CA GLU A 339 11.30 -0.91 13.07
C GLU A 339 11.74 -1.21 14.49
N MET A 340 12.81 -1.98 14.62
CA MET A 340 13.44 -2.25 15.90
C MET A 340 14.95 -2.02 15.80
N ILE A 341 15.52 -1.48 16.88
CA ILE A 341 16.96 -1.27 17.04
C ILE A 341 17.44 -1.97 18.30
N GLY A 342 18.31 -2.95 18.16
CA GLY A 342 18.98 -3.64 19.26
C GLY A 342 20.49 -3.43 19.24
N SER A 343 21.13 -3.65 20.39
CA SER A 343 22.59 -3.72 20.46
C SER A 343 23.04 -4.87 21.34
N GLN A 344 24.22 -5.41 21.05
CA GLN A 344 24.94 -6.32 21.92
C GLN A 344 26.39 -5.90 22.08
N VAL A 345 26.97 -6.15 23.25
CA VAL A 345 28.39 -5.91 23.49
C VAL A 345 29.19 -6.84 22.56
N CYS A 346 30.10 -6.26 21.79
CA CYS A 346 30.97 -6.99 20.87
C CYS A 346 32.38 -6.39 20.98
N PRO A 347 33.33 -7.09 21.65
CA PRO A 347 34.67 -6.56 21.91
C PRO A 347 35.45 -6.15 20.66
N ASN A 348 35.15 -6.78 19.53
CA ASN A 348 35.84 -6.55 18.25
C ASN A 348 35.05 -5.68 17.27
N CYS A 349 33.89 -5.15 17.68
CA CYS A 349 33.06 -4.30 16.83
C CYS A 349 33.40 -2.82 17.03
N PRO A 350 33.14 -1.95 16.04
CA PRO A 350 33.20 -0.50 16.22
C PRO A 350 32.36 -0.08 17.44
N GLU A 351 32.88 0.85 18.24
CA GLU A 351 32.24 1.32 19.48
C GLU A 351 32.03 0.26 20.58
N GLY A 352 32.52 -0.97 20.39
CA GLY A 352 32.32 -2.07 21.33
C GLY A 352 30.93 -2.70 21.27
N TYR A 353 30.12 -2.39 20.25
CA TYR A 353 28.77 -2.90 20.08
C TYR A 353 28.50 -3.38 18.65
N GLU A 354 27.74 -4.48 18.54
CA GLU A 354 27.08 -4.88 17.30
C GLU A 354 25.62 -4.41 17.37
N TYR A 355 25.13 -3.81 16.29
CA TYR A 355 23.77 -3.28 16.21
C TYR A 355 22.91 -4.10 15.27
N TYR A 356 21.68 -4.32 15.69
CA TYR A 356 20.62 -4.97 14.94
C TYR A 356 19.59 -3.91 14.58
N TYR A 357 19.39 -3.66 13.30
CA TYR A 357 18.36 -2.74 12.84
C TYR A 357 17.50 -3.49 11.83
N TYR A 358 16.33 -3.91 12.28
CA TYR A 358 15.38 -4.67 11.47
C TYR A 358 14.11 -3.86 11.22
N ILE A 359 13.51 -4.11 10.07
CA ILE A 359 12.31 -3.44 9.60
C ILE A 359 11.38 -4.51 9.02
N ILE A 360 10.10 -4.47 9.42
CA ILE A 360 9.06 -5.37 8.95
C ILE A 360 7.94 -4.64 8.21
N ARG A 361 7.39 -5.29 7.19
CA ARG A 361 6.19 -4.87 6.45
C ARG A 361 5.30 -6.06 6.16
N PHE A 362 4.02 -5.78 5.91
CA PHE A 362 3.06 -6.77 5.45
C PHE A 362 2.69 -6.48 3.99
N THR A 363 2.72 -7.50 3.14
CA THR A 363 2.41 -7.42 1.70
C THR A 363 1.13 -8.17 1.33
N GLY A 364 0.38 -8.66 2.33
CA GLY A 364 -0.91 -9.33 2.14
C GLY A 364 -2.07 -8.36 1.93
N LEU A 365 -3.30 -8.89 2.06
CA LEU A 365 -4.53 -8.13 1.82
C LEU A 365 -5.06 -7.50 3.11
N LEU A 366 -5.84 -6.41 3.00
CA LEU A 366 -6.30 -5.65 4.16
C LEU A 366 -7.18 -6.51 5.08
N TYR A 367 -8.06 -7.34 4.53
CA TYR A 367 -8.89 -8.22 5.36
C TYR A 367 -8.05 -9.23 6.14
N GLU A 368 -6.89 -9.64 5.63
CA GLU A 368 -5.96 -10.54 6.32
C GLU A 368 -5.30 -9.81 7.48
N ALA A 369 -4.86 -8.57 7.26
CA ALA A 369 -4.34 -7.71 8.32
C ALA A 369 -5.37 -7.44 9.43
N VAL A 370 -6.64 -7.19 9.05
CA VAL A 370 -7.75 -7.03 10.00
C VAL A 370 -7.97 -8.32 10.79
N ASN A 371 -7.98 -9.48 10.14
CA ASN A 371 -8.13 -10.77 10.82
C ASN A 371 -6.98 -11.04 11.80
N ILE A 372 -5.74 -10.76 11.41
CA ILE A 372 -4.57 -10.90 12.29
C ILE A 372 -4.70 -9.95 13.50
N TYR A 373 -5.03 -8.69 13.26
CA TYR A 373 -5.20 -7.72 14.36
C TYR A 373 -6.30 -8.13 15.35
N GLN A 374 -7.43 -8.62 14.84
CA GLN A 374 -8.59 -9.02 15.65
C GLN A 374 -8.45 -10.40 16.29
N THR A 375 -7.43 -11.18 15.92
CA THR A 375 -7.19 -12.49 16.50
C THR A 375 -6.85 -12.35 17.99
N ALA A 376 -7.58 -13.08 18.82
CA ALA A 376 -7.36 -13.11 20.28
C ALA A 376 -6.15 -13.99 20.61
N TYR A 377 -4.95 -13.44 20.42
CA TYR A 377 -3.71 -14.11 20.79
C TYR A 377 -3.54 -14.19 22.30
N ASP A 378 -3.05 -15.34 22.77
CA ASP A 378 -2.49 -15.48 24.12
C ASP A 378 -1.00 -15.08 24.06
N PHE A 379 -0.75 -13.79 24.29
CA PHE A 379 0.60 -13.23 24.20
C PHE A 379 1.56 -13.79 25.25
N ASP A 380 1.08 -14.18 26.43
CA ASP A 380 1.90 -14.84 27.45
C ASP A 380 2.39 -16.22 26.96
N ALA A 381 1.50 -17.00 26.34
CA ALA A 381 1.85 -18.28 25.74
C ALA A 381 2.77 -18.12 24.53
N LEU A 382 2.50 -17.13 23.66
CA LEU A 382 3.36 -16.82 22.51
C LEU A 382 4.76 -16.39 22.95
N GLY A 383 4.87 -15.48 23.93
CA GLY A 383 6.14 -15.04 24.50
C GLY A 383 6.92 -16.20 25.12
N SER A 384 6.25 -17.08 25.86
CA SER A 384 6.87 -18.29 26.41
C SER A 384 7.41 -19.22 25.33
N SER A 385 6.66 -19.40 24.23
CA SER A 385 7.06 -20.20 23.07
C SER A 385 8.26 -19.57 22.35
N TYR A 386 8.20 -18.25 22.13
CA TYR A 386 9.24 -17.45 21.52
C TYR A 386 10.58 -17.57 22.27
N GLU A 387 10.57 -17.35 23.58
CA GLU A 387 11.78 -17.48 24.39
C GLU A 387 12.31 -18.93 24.45
N LYS A 388 11.41 -19.92 24.47
CA LYS A 388 11.81 -21.32 24.47
C LYS A 388 12.54 -21.67 23.17
N PHE A 389 11.98 -21.27 22.03
CA PHE A 389 12.57 -21.51 20.73
C PHE A 389 13.92 -20.79 20.57
N GLU A 390 14.02 -19.55 21.06
CA GLU A 390 15.26 -18.80 21.11
C GLU A 390 16.36 -19.55 21.89
N ARG A 391 16.05 -20.02 23.12
CA ARG A 391 17.00 -20.79 23.93
C ARG A 391 17.42 -22.10 23.26
N GLU A 392 16.50 -22.78 22.60
CA GLU A 392 16.80 -24.00 21.84
C GLU A 392 17.71 -23.75 20.64
N LEU A 393 17.56 -22.61 19.95
CA LEU A 393 18.43 -22.20 18.85
C LEU A 393 19.81 -21.75 19.33
N ARG A 394 19.89 -21.01 20.44
CA ARG A 394 21.16 -20.50 20.99
C ARG A 394 22.18 -21.61 21.26
N ASN A 395 21.71 -22.81 21.60
CA ASN A 395 22.56 -23.98 21.84
C ASN A 395 23.04 -24.69 20.56
N LYS A 396 22.56 -24.30 19.37
CA LYS A 396 22.93 -24.93 18.10
C LYS A 396 24.05 -24.17 17.40
N SER A 397 25.04 -24.92 16.91
CA SER A 397 26.14 -24.38 16.10
C SER A 397 25.59 -23.66 14.85
N GLY A 398 26.06 -22.44 14.60
CA GLY A 398 25.64 -21.58 13.48
C GLY A 398 24.54 -20.57 13.80
N TYR A 399 23.82 -20.72 14.92
CA TYR A 399 22.77 -19.79 15.36
C TYR A 399 23.17 -18.95 16.58
N SER A 400 24.36 -19.20 17.12
CA SER A 400 24.95 -18.41 18.19
C SER A 400 26.16 -17.61 17.74
N SER A 401 26.40 -16.51 18.47
CA SER A 401 27.57 -15.66 18.37
C SER A 401 28.29 -15.62 19.72
N GLN A 402 29.57 -15.22 19.71
CA GLN A 402 30.43 -15.08 20.89
C GLN A 402 30.41 -16.32 21.83
N ASN A 403 30.72 -17.50 21.27
CA ASN A 403 30.80 -18.76 22.00
C ASN A 403 29.49 -19.20 22.70
N GLY A 404 28.32 -18.90 22.10
CA GLY A 404 27.03 -19.29 22.67
C GLY A 404 26.38 -18.24 23.56
N ASN A 405 27.08 -17.14 23.85
CA ASN A 405 26.58 -16.11 24.75
C ASN A 405 25.44 -15.29 24.13
N PHE A 406 25.39 -15.18 22.81
CA PHE A 406 24.35 -14.43 22.09
C PHE A 406 23.88 -15.19 20.85
N MET A 407 22.80 -14.73 20.23
CA MET A 407 22.39 -15.26 18.94
C MET A 407 23.18 -14.61 17.81
N SER A 408 23.34 -15.33 16.70
CA SER A 408 23.76 -14.74 15.43
C SER A 408 22.58 -14.03 14.77
N THR A 409 22.85 -13.19 13.77
CA THR A 409 21.81 -12.59 12.90
C THR A 409 20.89 -13.66 12.32
N LYS A 410 21.47 -14.77 11.83
CA LYS A 410 20.69 -15.92 11.32
C LYS A 410 19.80 -16.55 12.40
N GLY A 411 20.29 -16.66 13.64
CA GLY A 411 19.48 -17.14 14.77
C GLY A 411 18.31 -16.23 15.08
N LEU A 412 18.54 -14.91 15.09
CA LEU A 412 17.49 -13.91 15.28
C LEU A 412 16.44 -13.97 14.16
N GLU A 413 16.86 -14.10 12.91
CA GLU A 413 15.96 -14.18 11.75
C GLU A 413 15.10 -15.46 11.79
N GLU A 414 15.64 -16.60 12.24
CA GLU A 414 14.84 -17.82 12.48
C GLU A 414 13.78 -17.62 13.56
N VAL A 415 14.14 -16.94 14.65
CA VAL A 415 13.22 -16.63 15.75
C VAL A 415 12.06 -15.77 15.25
N PHE A 416 12.30 -14.80 14.37
CA PHE A 416 11.24 -14.02 13.72
C PHE A 416 10.28 -14.89 12.91
N PHE A 417 10.80 -15.74 12.02
CA PHE A 417 9.95 -16.59 11.19
C PHE A 417 9.18 -17.64 12.01
N ASN A 418 9.75 -18.13 13.13
CA ASN A 418 9.02 -18.98 14.06
C ASN A 418 7.91 -18.21 14.80
N ALA A 419 8.12 -16.94 15.15
CA ALA A 419 7.08 -16.11 15.73
C ALA A 419 5.88 -15.97 14.78
N LEU A 420 6.12 -15.80 13.48
CA LEU A 420 5.07 -15.79 12.46
C LEU A 420 4.30 -17.11 12.38
N ASP A 421 5.01 -18.25 12.41
CA ASP A 421 4.36 -19.58 12.42
C ASP A 421 3.46 -19.75 13.66
N ASN A 422 3.94 -19.34 14.85
CA ASN A 422 3.17 -19.43 16.09
C ASN A 422 1.93 -18.50 16.09
N MET A 423 1.99 -17.38 15.37
CA MET A 423 0.86 -16.46 15.17
C MET A 423 -0.07 -16.88 14.04
N GLY A 424 0.27 -17.92 13.26
CA GLY A 424 -0.48 -18.32 12.07
C GLY A 424 -0.43 -17.30 10.92
N ILE A 425 0.62 -16.46 10.87
CA ILE A 425 0.82 -15.47 9.82
C ILE A 425 1.60 -16.10 8.67
N ASP A 426 1.08 -15.96 7.45
CA ASP A 426 1.77 -16.43 6.24
C ASP A 426 3.09 -15.68 6.04
N LYS A 427 4.20 -16.39 6.21
CA LYS A 427 5.57 -15.86 6.08
C LYS A 427 5.85 -15.25 4.71
N SER A 428 5.18 -15.70 3.66
CA SER A 428 5.35 -15.12 2.31
C SER A 428 4.78 -13.71 2.17
N LYS A 429 3.95 -13.28 3.13
CA LYS A 429 3.32 -11.97 3.19
C LYS A 429 4.01 -11.02 4.18
N MET A 430 5.07 -11.49 4.85
CA MET A 430 5.85 -10.68 5.77
C MET A 430 7.22 -10.42 5.15
N LEU A 431 7.54 -9.16 4.96
CA LEU A 431 8.86 -8.74 4.53
C LEU A 431 9.71 -8.41 5.75
N LEU A 432 10.84 -9.08 5.91
CA LEU A 432 11.88 -8.72 6.87
C LEU A 432 13.06 -8.11 6.13
N GLN A 433 13.52 -6.96 6.59
CA GLN A 433 14.70 -6.28 6.07
C GLN A 433 15.61 -5.89 7.22
N LYS A 434 16.93 -5.89 6.96
CA LYS A 434 17.92 -5.32 7.87
C LYS A 434 18.65 -4.16 7.24
N VAL A 435 19.03 -3.21 8.08
CA VAL A 435 19.76 -2.00 7.70
C VAL A 435 21.11 -2.01 8.39
N ASN A 436 22.19 -1.87 7.62
CA ASN A 436 23.53 -1.75 8.21
C ASN A 436 23.85 -0.30 8.61
N GLN A 437 24.99 -0.08 9.26
CA GLN A 437 25.43 1.25 9.69
C GLN A 437 25.59 2.27 8.55
N ASN A 438 25.78 1.81 7.31
CA ASN A 438 25.90 2.66 6.14
C ASN A 438 24.55 2.95 5.48
N GLY A 439 23.44 2.49 6.05
CA GLY A 439 22.11 2.66 5.46
C GLY A 439 21.81 1.71 4.30
N ASN A 440 22.66 0.71 4.07
CA ASN A 440 22.38 -0.32 3.07
C ASN A 440 21.34 -1.29 3.62
N VAL A 441 20.42 -1.68 2.75
CA VAL A 441 19.29 -2.55 3.09
C VAL A 441 19.52 -3.94 2.51
N THR A 442 19.16 -4.96 3.28
CA THR A 442 19.20 -6.36 2.86
C THR A 442 17.84 -6.98 3.16
N ASN A 443 17.24 -7.62 2.16
CA ASN A 443 16.06 -8.47 2.36
C ASN A 443 16.49 -9.76 3.03
N VAL A 444 15.72 -10.22 4.00
CA VAL A 444 15.87 -11.54 4.61
C VAL A 444 14.71 -12.40 4.11
N ILE A 445 15.03 -13.39 3.28
CA ILE A 445 14.05 -14.33 2.71
C ILE A 445 14.29 -15.75 3.24
N LEU A 446 13.33 -16.65 3.03
CA LEU A 446 13.53 -18.07 3.29
C LEU A 446 14.01 -18.79 2.03
N ASP A 447 15.05 -19.60 2.16
CA ASP A 447 15.51 -20.50 1.11
C ASP A 447 14.57 -21.71 0.95
N ALA A 448 14.89 -22.61 0.02
CA ALA A 448 14.11 -23.83 -0.24
C ALA A 448 14.00 -24.78 0.97
N ASN A 449 14.89 -24.65 1.96
CA ASN A 449 14.89 -25.43 3.20
C ASN A 449 14.17 -24.69 4.34
N GLY A 450 13.56 -23.53 4.06
CA GLY A 450 12.91 -22.69 5.07
C GLY A 450 13.92 -21.99 5.99
N LYS A 451 15.13 -21.70 5.50
CA LYS A 451 16.20 -21.04 6.27
C LYS A 451 16.43 -19.61 5.83
N PRO A 452 16.67 -18.65 6.76
CA PRO A 452 16.97 -17.28 6.40
C PRO A 452 18.18 -17.16 5.49
N GLN A 453 18.02 -16.37 4.44
CA GLN A 453 19.01 -16.01 3.46
C GLN A 453 18.93 -14.51 3.16
N ASP A 454 20.11 -13.89 3.14
CA ASP A 454 20.27 -12.49 2.82
C ASP A 454 20.32 -12.25 1.32
N ILE A 455 19.52 -11.28 0.85
CA ILE A 455 19.59 -10.74 -0.50
C ILE A 455 19.79 -9.21 -0.39
N PRO A 456 20.98 -8.69 -0.72
CA PRO A 456 21.22 -7.25 -0.72
C PRO A 456 20.21 -6.52 -1.63
N CYS A 457 19.67 -5.40 -1.15
CA CYS A 457 18.87 -4.53 -1.99
C CYS A 457 19.78 -3.80 -3.00
N PRO A 458 19.34 -3.67 -4.27
CA PRO A 458 20.08 -2.96 -5.31
C PRO A 458 20.30 -1.48 -4.95
#